data_AF-A0AAP0WL20-F1
#
_entry.id   AF-A0AAP0WL20-F1
#
_cell.length_a   1.000
_cell.length_b   1.000
_cell.length_c   1.000
_cell.angle_alpha   90.00
_cell.angle_beta   90.00
_cell.angle_gamma   90.00
#
_symmetry.space_group_name_H-M   'P 1'
#
loop_
_entity.id
_entity.type
_entity.pdbx_description
1 polymer ?
#
loop_
_entity_poly.entity_id
_entity_poly.type
_entity_poly.pdbx_seq_one_letter_code
_entity_poly.pdbx_strand_id
1 'polypeptide(L)'
;MGFKYQIGQVVHATISGEQGNVKARAEYNAGPNQYFIHYQTADGRAADRWFEEGELSPSMDVEKANSKEKEGSRLAEVVSSVISDRIRKELLPGGLLYSR
;
A
#
# COMPACT_ATOMS: atom_id res chain seq x y z
N MET A 1 -13.67 6.07 -12.75
CA MET A 1 -12.46 5.23 -12.69
C MET A 1 -11.45 5.95 -11.82
N GLY A 2 -10.79 5.25 -10.89
CA GLY A 2 -9.81 5.88 -9.99
C GLY A 2 -8.42 5.95 -10.62
N PHE A 3 -7.55 6.78 -10.06
CA PHE A 3 -6.13 6.81 -10.43
C PHE A 3 -5.38 5.64 -9.80
N LYS A 4 -4.59 4.91 -10.61
CA LYS A 4 -3.71 3.83 -10.16
C LYS A 4 -2.54 4.33 -9.32
N TYR A 5 -1.99 5.51 -9.65
CA TYR A 5 -0.87 6.12 -8.93
C TYR A 5 -1.30 7.37 -8.15
N GLN A 6 -0.67 7.60 -7.00
CA GLN A 6 -0.92 8.76 -6.15
C GLN A 6 0.11 9.88 -6.40
N ILE A 7 -0.29 11.14 -6.15
CA ILE A 7 0.65 12.27 -6.17
C ILE A 7 1.69 12.04 -5.05
N GLY A 8 2.96 12.28 -5.36
CA GLY A 8 4.10 12.01 -4.48
C GLY A 8 4.57 10.55 -4.48
N GLN A 9 3.89 9.65 -5.18
CA GLN A 9 4.33 8.27 -5.32
C GLN A 9 5.56 8.17 -6.24
N VAL A 10 6.50 7.32 -5.85
CA VAL A 10 7.64 6.94 -6.68
C VAL A 10 7.20 5.88 -7.69
N VAL A 11 7.50 6.12 -8.96
CA VAL A 11 7.17 5.24 -10.09
C VAL A 11 8.36 5.16 -11.04
N HIS A 12 8.35 4.15 -11.90
CA HIS A 12 9.35 3.97 -12.95
C HIS A 12 8.69 4.02 -14.32
N ALA A 13 9.36 4.66 -15.28
CA ALA A 13 9.03 4.51 -16.68
C ALA A 13 9.36 3.08 -17.11
N THR A 14 8.36 2.32 -17.59
CA THR A 14 8.49 0.89 -17.87
C THR A 14 9.54 0.59 -18.96
N ILE A 15 9.73 1.51 -19.92
CA ILE A 15 10.64 1.32 -21.06
C ILE A 15 12.09 1.64 -20.68
N SER A 16 12.34 2.76 -20.01
CA SER A 16 13.69 3.23 -19.69
C SER A 16 14.19 2.79 -18.32
N GLY A 17 13.29 2.35 -17.43
CA GLY A 17 13.60 2.06 -16.03
C GLY A 17 13.88 3.32 -15.19
N GLU A 18 13.68 4.51 -15.77
CA GLU A 18 13.95 5.77 -15.09
C GLU A 18 12.99 5.98 -13.93
N GLN A 19 13.54 6.28 -12.75
CA GLN A 19 12.78 6.51 -11.54
C GLN A 19 12.36 7.98 -11.45
N GLY A 20 11.11 8.21 -11.05
CA GLY A 20 10.60 9.54 -10.82
C GLY A 20 9.41 9.59 -9.85
N ASN A 21 8.97 10.80 -9.57
CA ASN A 21 7.85 11.08 -8.67
C ASN A 21 6.67 11.64 -9.43
N VAL A 22 5.47 11.15 -9.12
CA VAL A 22 4.22 11.69 -9.68
C VAL A 22 3.94 13.08 -9.08
N LYS A 23 4.04 14.14 -9.88
CA LYS A 23 3.74 15.51 -9.49
C LYS A 23 2.27 15.88 -9.72
N ALA A 24 1.64 15.35 -10.77
CA ALA A 24 0.25 15.66 -11.10
C ALA A 24 -0.43 14.48 -11.81
N ARG A 25 -1.76 14.55 -11.88
CA ARG A 25 -2.63 13.55 -12.53
C ARG A 25 -3.69 14.26 -13.35
N ALA A 26 -4.02 13.69 -14.50
CA ALA A 26 -5.07 14.19 -15.37
C ALA A 26 -5.94 13.02 -15.85
N GLU A 27 -7.26 13.22 -15.83
CA GLU A 27 -8.22 12.33 -16.46
C GLU A 27 -8.62 12.89 -17.83
N TYR A 28 -8.89 12.00 -18.77
CA TYR A 28 -9.31 12.35 -20.13
C TYR A 28 -10.62 11.64 -20.44
N ASN A 29 -11.50 12.33 -21.17
CA ASN A 29 -12.80 11.77 -21.55
C ASN A 29 -12.68 10.59 -22.54
N ALA A 30 -11.62 10.59 -23.36
CA ALA A 30 -11.31 9.55 -24.33
C ALA A 30 -9.85 9.13 -24.19
N GLY A 31 -9.54 8.32 -23.18
CA GLY A 31 -8.21 7.77 -22.99
C GLY A 31 -7.91 7.28 -21.58
N PRO A 32 -6.74 6.67 -21.36
CA PRO A 32 -6.27 6.32 -20.03
C PRO A 32 -5.91 7.56 -19.20
N ASN A 33 -5.84 7.38 -17.88
CA ASN A 33 -5.32 8.41 -16.98
C ASN A 33 -3.86 8.74 -17.34
N GLN A 34 -3.51 10.02 -17.25
CA GLN A 34 -2.13 10.47 -17.43
C GLN A 34 -1.54 10.98 -16.13
N TYR A 35 -0.21 10.85 -16.03
CA TYR A 35 0.56 11.19 -14.86
C TYR A 35 1.75 12.06 -15.27
N PHE A 36 1.92 13.17 -14.58
CA PHE A 36 3.06 14.06 -14.79
C PHE A 36 4.16 13.66 -13.83
N ILE A 37 5.31 13.27 -14.37
CA ILE A 37 6.41 12.70 -13.59
C ILE A 37 7.65 13.56 -13.72
N HIS A 38 8.26 13.80 -12.56
CA HIS A 38 9.62 14.32 -12.46
C HIS A 38 10.58 13.17 -12.25
N TYR A 39 11.41 12.90 -13.25
CA TYR A 39 12.31 11.76 -13.25
C TYR A 39 13.73 12.18 -13.61
N GLN A 40 14.68 11.36 -13.21
CA GLN A 40 16.06 11.50 -13.65
C GLN A 40 16.26 10.70 -14.92
N THR A 41 16.72 11.36 -15.99
CA THR A 41 17.03 10.68 -17.24
C THR A 41 18.31 9.85 -17.12
N ALA A 42 18.51 8.91 -18.04
CA ALA A 42 19.77 8.14 -18.13
C ALA A 42 21.03 9.02 -18.23
N ASP A 43 20.91 10.24 -18.79
CA ASP A 43 21.99 11.24 -18.87
C ASP A 43 22.26 11.95 -17.53
N GLY A 44 21.53 11.60 -16.48
CA GLY A 44 21.63 12.20 -15.14
C GLY A 44 20.91 13.54 -14.99
N ARG A 45 20.15 14.00 -15.98
CA ARG A 45 19.42 15.27 -15.94
C ARG A 45 18.03 15.08 -15.35
N ALA A 46 17.53 16.10 -14.66
CA ALA A 46 16.13 16.12 -14.25
C ALA A 46 15.25 16.50 -15.44
N ALA A 47 14.20 15.71 -15.69
CA ALA A 47 13.21 15.97 -16.71
C ALA A 47 11.79 15.84 -16.15
N ASP A 48 10.85 16.50 -16.82
CA ASP A 48 9.43 16.47 -16.49
C ASP A 48 8.63 16.10 -17.73
N ARG A 49 7.78 15.07 -17.65
CA ARG A 49 6.94 14.63 -18.78
C ARG A 49 5.65 13.96 -18.34
N TRP A 50 4.64 14.01 -19.20
CA TRP A 50 3.41 13.23 -19.06
C TRP A 50 3.60 11.81 -19.60
N PHE A 51 3.10 10.84 -18.84
CA PHE A 51 3.08 9.42 -19.17
C PHE A 51 1.67 8.85 -19.01
N GLU A 52 1.32 7.87 -19.83
CA GLU A 52 0.08 7.13 -19.68
C GLU A 52 0.16 6.09 -18.56
N GLU A 53 -0.99 5.67 -18.03
CA GLU A 53 -1.07 4.68 -16.94
C GLU A 53 -0.33 3.36 -17.24
N GLY A 54 -0.30 2.94 -18.51
CA GLY A 54 0.37 1.71 -18.96
C GLY A 54 1.88 1.85 -19.15
N GLU A 55 2.40 3.08 -19.25
CA GLU A 55 3.83 3.34 -19.43
C GLU A 55 4.61 3.34 -18.11
N LEU A 56 3.89 3.17 -17.00
CA LEU A 56 4.44 3.30 -15.65
C LEU A 56 4.33 2.00 -14.88
N SER A 57 5.34 1.75 -14.06
CA SER A 57 5.38 0.65 -13.11
C SER A 57 5.58 1.21 -11.69
N PRO A 58 4.90 0.65 -10.67
CA PRO A 58 5.12 1.07 -9.29
C PRO A 58 6.56 0.81 -8.87
N SER A 59 7.14 1.71 -8.07
CA SER A 59 8.42 1.38 -7.42
C SER A 59 8.20 0.28 -6.38
N MET A 60 9.17 -0.63 -6.26
CA MET A 60 9.12 -1.74 -5.30
C MET A 60 9.08 -1.27 -3.83
N ASP A 61 9.13 0.04 -3.57
CA ASP A 61 9.08 0.62 -2.22
C ASP A 61 7.68 0.52 -1.59
N VAL A 62 6.62 0.44 -2.41
CA VAL A 62 5.23 0.36 -1.93
C VAL A 62 4.95 -0.98 -1.22
N GLU A 63 5.63 -2.07 -1.60
CA GLU A 63 5.50 -3.36 -0.89
C GLU A 63 6.01 -3.28 0.55
N LYS A 64 7.01 -2.43 0.83
CA LYS A 64 7.55 -2.26 2.19
C LYS A 64 6.60 -1.48 3.12
N ALA A 65 5.78 -0.59 2.57
CA ALA A 65 4.79 0.15 3.37
C ALA A 65 3.59 -0.73 3.73
N ASN A 66 3.08 -1.51 2.77
CA ASN A 66 1.90 -2.35 2.95
C ASN A 66 2.16 -3.59 3.81
N SER A 67 3.40 -4.11 3.81
CA SER A 67 3.80 -5.21 4.70
C SER A 67 3.80 -4.80 6.18
N LYS A 68 4.26 -3.59 6.51
CA LYS A 68 4.25 -3.07 7.90
C LYS A 68 2.84 -2.87 8.45
N GLU A 69 1.90 -2.41 7.63
CA GLU A 69 0.51 -2.22 8.04
C GLU A 69 -0.21 -3.57 8.27
N LYS A 70 0.04 -4.56 7.40
CA LYS A 70 -0.48 -5.93 7.59
C LYS A 70 0.05 -6.61 8.85
N GLU A 71 1.29 -6.35 9.22
CA GLU A 71 1.90 -6.94 10.41
C GLU A 71 1.34 -6.34 11.70
N GLY A 72 1.12 -5.01 11.73
CA GLY A 72 0.42 -4.34 12.84
C GLY A 72 -1.01 -4.85 13.03
N SER A 73 -1.75 -5.08 11.94
CA SER A 73 -3.10 -5.64 11.99
C SER A 73 -3.12 -7.08 12.51
N ARG A 74 -2.14 -7.92 12.12
CA ARG A 74 -2.02 -9.30 12.62
C ARG A 74 -1.76 -9.36 14.11
N LEU A 75 -0.88 -8.50 14.62
CA LEU A 75 -0.58 -8.44 16.06
C LEU A 75 -1.82 -8.03 16.87
N ALA A 76 -2.61 -7.06 16.39
CA ALA A 76 -3.85 -6.65 17.04
C ALA A 76 -4.89 -7.78 17.12
N GLU A 77 -5.03 -8.57 16.04
CA GLU A 77 -5.94 -9.71 16.00
C GLU A 77 -5.50 -10.83 16.96
N VAL A 78 -4.21 -11.16 16.98
CA VAL A 78 -3.65 -12.17 17.89
C VAL A 78 -3.81 -11.74 19.35
N VAL A 79 -3.52 -10.48 19.68
CA VAL A 79 -3.70 -9.93 21.03
C VAL A 79 -5.18 -9.99 21.45
N SER A 80 -6.10 -9.61 20.56
CA SER A 80 -7.54 -9.70 20.81
C SER A 80 -8.00 -11.15 21.06
N SER A 81 -7.47 -12.11 20.30
CA SER A 81 -7.73 -13.54 20.47
C SER A 81 -7.25 -14.04 21.83
N VAL A 82 -5.99 -13.75 22.20
CA VAL A 82 -5.40 -14.18 23.48
C VAL A 82 -6.11 -13.57 24.69
N ILE A 83 -6.45 -12.28 24.62
CA ILE A 83 -7.21 -11.60 25.67
C ILE A 83 -8.61 -12.23 25.79
N SER A 84 -9.29 -12.50 24.68
CA SER A 84 -10.61 -13.14 24.67
C SER A 84 -10.56 -14.54 25.29
N ASP A 85 -9.55 -15.34 24.97
CA ASP A 85 -9.35 -16.68 25.55
C ASP A 85 -9.02 -16.63 27.04
N ARG A 86 -8.23 -15.65 27.48
CA ARG A 86 -7.91 -15.48 28.90
C ARG A 86 -9.15 -15.06 29.69
N ILE A 87 -9.92 -14.09 29.19
CA ILE A 87 -11.18 -13.66 29.79
C ILE A 87 -12.15 -14.84 29.90
N ARG A 88 -12.33 -15.63 28.84
CA ARG A 88 -13.19 -16.83 28.86
C ARG A 88 -12.80 -17.86 29.92
N LYS A 89 -11.50 -18.02 30.20
CA LYS A 89 -11.01 -18.96 31.23
C LYS A 89 -11.18 -18.43 32.66
N GLU A 90 -11.13 -17.12 32.86
CA GLU A 90 -11.27 -16.48 34.19
C GLU A 90 -12.74 -16.16 34.55
N LEU A 91 -13.63 -16.03 33.56
CA LEU A 91 -15.06 -15.68 33.74
C LEU A 91 -16.02 -16.89 33.76
N LEU A 92 -15.51 -18.12 33.88
CA LEU A 92 -16.33 -19.27 34.25
C LEU A 92 -16.29 -19.47 35.77
N PRO A 93 -17.27 -18.98 36.55
CA PRO A 93 -17.44 -19.41 37.92
C PRO A 93 -17.98 -20.85 37.89
N GLY A 94 -17.14 -21.84 38.13
CA GLY A 94 -17.60 -23.23 38.00
C GLY A 94 -16.65 -24.33 38.42
N GLY A 95 -15.85 -24.13 39.47
CA GLY A 95 -15.31 -25.26 40.23
C GLY A 95 -16.31 -25.72 41.30
N LEU A 96 -16.97 -26.87 41.05
CA LEU A 96 -17.75 -27.75 41.95
C LEU A 96 -19.10 -27.29 42.55
N LEU A 97 -20.17 -28.00 42.18
CA LEU A 97 -21.11 -28.82 43.00
C LEU A 97 -22.34 -29.12 42.10
N TYR A 98 -22.57 -30.35 41.63
CA TYR A 98 -23.36 -31.33 42.39
C TYR A 98 -23.02 -32.77 41.95
N SER A 99 -22.71 -33.60 42.94
CA SER A 99 -22.81 -35.06 42.88
C SER A 99 -24.27 -35.51 42.82
N ARG A 100 -24.63 -36.42 41.91
CA ARG A 100 -25.14 -37.77 42.22
C ARG A 100 -25.30 -38.57 40.93
#